data_AF-A0A1Y3B957-F1
#
_entry.id   AF-A0A1Y3B957-F1
#
_cell.length_a   1.000
_cell.length_b   1.000
_cell.length_c   1.000
_cell.angle_alpha   90.00
_cell.angle_beta   90.00
_cell.angle_gamma   90.00
#
_symmetry.space_group_name_H-M   'P 1'
#
loop_
_entity.id
_entity.type
_entity.pdbx_description
1 polymer ?
#
loop_
_entity_poly.entity_id
_entity_poly.type
_entity_poly.pdbx_seq_one_letter_code
_entity_poly.pdbx_strand_id
1 'polypeptide(L)'
;MFRCTDNSTIDNIQIPDDLKGGGKYKIIFGNIENIHEWHKDYFLPELNRCVEEPIRLGKIFRKYERRLHMYVVYCQNKPLSEAVVSDHFEFFE
;
A
#
# COMPACT_ATOMS: atom_id res chain seq x y z
N MET A 1 -2.32 2.47 10.26
CA MET A 1 -1.89 3.25 9.09
C MET A 1 -2.73 2.79 7.90
N PHE A 2 -3.90 3.41 7.70
CA PHE A 2 -5.05 2.95 6.90
C PHE A 2 -5.89 1.85 7.58
N ARG A 3 -6.73 2.27 8.53
CA ARG A 3 -8.00 1.57 8.76
C ARG A 3 -8.87 1.90 7.56
N CYS A 4 -9.40 0.89 6.85
CA CYS A 4 -10.51 1.12 5.92
C CYS A 4 -11.64 1.74 6.73
N THR A 5 -11.86 3.04 6.59
CA THR A 5 -13.08 3.68 7.08
C THR A 5 -14.19 3.36 6.11
N ASP A 6 -15.34 2.99 6.66
CA ASP A 6 -16.58 2.74 5.94
C ASP A 6 -16.88 3.89 4.95
N ASN A 7 -17.27 3.55 3.72
CA ASN A 7 -17.47 4.51 2.61
C ASN A 7 -18.47 5.63 2.93
N SER A 8 -19.29 5.45 3.97
CA SER A 8 -20.27 6.40 4.49
C SER A 8 -19.69 7.62 5.21
N THR A 9 -18.39 7.60 5.57
CA THR A 9 -17.72 8.71 6.31
C THR A 9 -16.86 9.62 5.44
N ILE A 10 -16.56 9.26 4.19
CA ILE A 10 -15.62 10.01 3.33
C ILE A 10 -16.19 11.36 2.89
N ASP A 11 -17.50 11.46 2.72
CA ASP A 11 -18.16 12.67 2.18
C ASP A 11 -18.12 13.89 3.13
N ASN A 12 -17.79 13.69 4.42
CA ASN A 12 -17.72 14.76 5.42
C ASN A 12 -16.28 15.13 5.84
N ILE A 13 -15.25 14.49 5.27
CA ILE A 13 -13.86 14.76 5.61
C ILE A 13 -13.38 15.99 4.84
N GLN A 14 -13.06 17.07 5.55
CA GLN A 14 -12.43 18.26 4.97
C GLN A 14 -10.95 17.98 4.67
N ILE A 15 -10.66 17.49 3.46
CA ILE A 15 -9.30 17.22 3.01
C ILE A 15 -8.58 18.56 2.74
N PRO A 16 -7.39 18.80 3.33
CA PRO A 16 -6.55 19.97 3.02
C PRO A 16 -6.31 20.12 1.53
N ASP A 17 -6.31 21.36 1.01
CA ASP A 17 -6.25 21.63 -0.43
C ASP A 17 -4.99 21.09 -1.12
N ASP A 18 -3.86 21.02 -0.42
CA ASP A 18 -2.61 20.48 -0.94
C ASP A 18 -2.57 18.94 -0.96
N LEU A 19 -3.46 18.30 -0.19
CA LEU A 19 -3.76 16.87 -0.25
C LEU A 19 -4.88 16.56 -1.26
N LYS A 20 -5.82 17.49 -1.46
CA LYS A 20 -6.98 17.35 -2.35
C LYS A 20 -6.58 17.59 -3.82
N GLY A 21 -6.33 16.50 -4.55
CA GLY A 21 -5.97 16.57 -5.98
C GLY A 21 -4.52 16.99 -6.27
N GLY A 22 -3.70 17.19 -5.23
CA GLY A 22 -2.27 17.49 -5.34
C GLY A 22 -1.37 16.26 -5.47
N GLY A 23 -0.10 16.49 -5.82
CA GLY A 23 0.93 15.45 -5.87
C GLY A 23 1.24 14.81 -4.50
N LYS A 24 0.89 15.47 -3.39
CA LYS A 24 1.14 14.99 -2.02
C LYS A 24 0.35 13.73 -1.68
N TYR A 25 -0.86 13.56 -2.20
CA TYR A 25 -1.62 12.31 -2.01
C TYR A 25 -0.83 11.10 -2.53
N LYS A 26 -0.24 11.20 -3.73
CA LYS A 26 0.61 10.14 -4.30
C LYS A 26 1.87 9.89 -3.45
N ILE A 27 2.40 10.91 -2.79
CA ILE A 27 3.55 10.77 -1.88
C ILE A 27 3.15 10.03 -0.60
N ILE A 28 2.01 10.37 0.01
CA ILE A 28 1.54 9.74 1.25
C ILE A 28 1.30 8.25 1.04
N PHE A 29 0.55 7.90 0.00
CA PHE A 29 0.17 6.51 -0.28
C PHE A 29 1.23 5.75 -1.07
N GLY A 30 2.14 6.45 -1.75
CA GLY A 30 3.16 5.84 -2.60
C GLY A 30 2.53 4.90 -3.62
N ASN A 31 3.07 3.68 -3.72
CA ASN A 31 2.55 2.59 -4.54
C ASN A 31 1.78 1.54 -3.74
N ILE A 32 1.18 1.89 -2.59
CA ILE A 32 0.47 0.92 -1.73
C ILE A 32 -0.70 0.23 -2.44
N GLU A 33 -1.40 0.94 -3.34
CA GLU A 33 -2.49 0.39 -4.15
C GLU A 33 -1.97 -0.74 -5.06
N ASN A 34 -0.87 -0.50 -5.78
CA ASN A 34 -0.23 -1.51 -6.61
C ASN A 34 0.21 -2.74 -5.81
N ILE A 35 0.73 -2.53 -4.59
CA ILE A 35 1.11 -3.61 -3.67
C ILE A 35 -0.13 -4.42 -3.30
N HIS A 36 -1.19 -3.74 -2.87
CA HIS A 36 -2.45 -4.36 -2.46
C HIS A 36 -3.09 -5.17 -3.59
N GLU A 37 -3.27 -4.59 -4.77
CA GLU A 37 -3.85 -5.25 -5.94
C GLU A 37 -3.06 -6.50 -6.32
N TRP A 38 -1.73 -6.39 -6.38
CA TRP A 38 -0.90 -7.54 -6.72
C TRP A 38 -1.00 -8.67 -5.68
N HIS A 39 -1.02 -8.33 -4.39
CA HIS A 39 -1.20 -9.32 -3.33
C HIS A 39 -2.56 -10.00 -3.43
N LYS A 40 -3.63 -9.22 -3.56
CA LYS A 40 -5.01 -9.70 -3.64
C LYS A 40 -5.21 -10.64 -4.84
N ASP A 41 -4.79 -10.22 -6.02
CA ASP A 41 -5.17 -10.89 -7.27
C ASP A 41 -4.18 -12.00 -7.67
N TYR A 42 -2.93 -11.96 -7.18
CA TYR A 42 -1.90 -12.91 -7.61
C TYR A 42 -1.20 -13.65 -6.46
N PHE A 43 -0.66 -12.93 -5.47
CA PHE A 43 0.22 -13.55 -4.49
C PHE A 43 -0.54 -14.39 -3.46
N LEU A 44 -1.67 -13.87 -2.95
CA LEU A 44 -2.52 -14.57 -1.97
C LEU A 44 -3.08 -15.90 -2.52
N PRO A 45 -3.63 -15.98 -3.75
CA PRO A 45 -4.03 -17.26 -4.33
C PRO A 45 -2.88 -18.29 -4.42
N GLU A 46 -1.65 -17.86 -4.69
CA GLU A 46 -0.49 -18.75 -4.74
C GLU A 46 -0.06 -19.20 -3.34
N LEU A 47 -0.14 -18.32 -2.33
CA LEU A 47 0.10 -18.68 -0.93
C LEU A 47 -0.92 -19.70 -0.41
N ASN A 48 -2.20 -19.54 -0.74
CA ASN A 48 -3.25 -20.49 -0.36
C ASN A 48 -2.95 -21.90 -0.88
N ARG A 49 -2.42 -22.03 -2.11
CA ARG A 49 -1.99 -23.33 -2.66
C ARG A 49 -0.78 -23.93 -1.95
N CYS A 50 0.08 -23.09 -1.38
CA CYS A 50 1.23 -23.56 -0.61
C CYS A 50 0.83 -24.17 0.73
N VAL A 51 -0.39 -23.94 1.22
CA VAL A 51 -0.91 -24.62 2.42
C VAL A 51 -1.03 -26.12 2.16
N GLU A 52 -1.51 -26.50 0.99
CA GLU A 52 -1.61 -27.91 0.57
C GLU A 52 -0.26 -28.48 0.12
N GLU A 53 0.60 -27.65 -0.49
CA GLU A 53 1.89 -28.08 -1.03
C GLU A 53 3.05 -27.13 -0.63
N PRO A 54 3.60 -27.25 0.60
CA PRO A 54 4.57 -26.29 1.14
C PRO A 54 5.86 -26.14 0.32
N ILE A 55 6.26 -27.17 -0.42
CA ILE A 55 7.46 -27.15 -1.28
C ILE A 55 7.37 -26.09 -2.40
N ARG A 56 6.16 -25.60 -2.71
CA ARG A 56 5.96 -24.52 -3.68
C ARG A 56 6.35 -23.15 -3.18
N LEU A 57 6.44 -22.94 -1.86
CA LEU A 57 6.68 -21.62 -1.28
C LEU A 57 7.94 -20.97 -1.86
N GLY A 58 9.07 -21.67 -1.83
CA GLY A 58 10.32 -21.14 -2.40
C GLY A 58 10.21 -20.84 -3.91
N LYS A 59 9.45 -21.65 -4.66
CA LYS A 59 9.25 -21.47 -6.10
C LYS A 59 8.44 -20.21 -6.42
N ILE A 60 7.39 -19.92 -5.64
CA ILE A 60 6.57 -18.73 -5.87
C ILE A 60 7.33 -17.44 -5.56
N PHE A 61 8.16 -17.41 -4.51
CA PHE A 61 9.02 -16.25 -4.24
C PHE A 61 10.02 -16.00 -5.38
N ARG A 62 10.65 -17.05 -5.91
CA ARG A 62 11.54 -16.94 -7.07
C ARG A 62 10.80 -16.45 -8.32
N LYS A 63 9.60 -16.98 -8.59
CA LYS A 63 8.74 -16.57 -9.72
C LYS A 63 8.42 -15.07 -9.67
N TYR A 64 8.20 -14.51 -8.48
CA TYR A 64 7.76 -13.13 -8.29
C TYR A 64 8.86 -12.18 -7.79
N GLU A 65 10.13 -12.59 -7.78
CA GLU A 65 11.26 -11.79 -7.30
C GLU A 65 11.27 -10.36 -7.88
N ARG A 66 11.11 -10.22 -9.19
CA ARG A 66 11.06 -8.92 -9.85
C ARG A 66 9.83 -8.09 -9.45
N ARG A 67 8.69 -8.73 -9.18
CA ARG A 67 7.48 -8.02 -8.74
C ARG A 67 7.63 -7.50 -7.32
N LEU A 68 8.30 -8.26 -6.44
CA LEU A 68 8.59 -7.84 -5.07
C LEU A 68 9.49 -6.58 -4.99
N HIS A 69 10.17 -6.20 -6.08
CA HIS A 69 10.91 -4.94 -6.16
C HIS A 69 10.04 -3.69 -5.91
N MET A 70 8.71 -3.80 -6.05
CA MET A 70 7.78 -2.73 -5.64
C MET A 70 7.93 -2.31 -4.16
N TYR A 71 8.43 -3.19 -3.29
CA TYR A 71 8.73 -2.86 -1.90
C TYR A 71 9.96 -1.98 -1.75
N VAL A 72 10.94 -2.06 -2.66
CA VAL A 72 12.09 -1.13 -2.66
C VAL A 72 11.59 0.28 -2.89
N VAL A 73 10.74 0.47 -3.90
CA VAL A 73 10.13 1.76 -4.23
C VAL A 73 9.29 2.28 -3.07
N TYR A 74 8.48 1.41 -2.44
CA TYR A 74 7.67 1.79 -1.28
C TYR A 74 8.52 2.25 -0.10
N CYS A 75 9.58 1.50 0.23
CA CYS A 75 10.49 1.84 1.32
C CYS A 75 11.29 3.12 1.04
N GLN A 76 11.67 3.38 -0.20
CA GLN A 76 12.32 4.64 -0.59
C GLN A 76 11.38 5.85 -0.42
N ASN A 77 10.08 5.66 -0.64
CA ASN A 77 9.07 6.71 -0.46
C ASN A 77 8.70 6.94 1.02
N LYS A 78 8.92 5.95 1.90
CA LYS A 78 8.47 5.97 3.30
C LYS A 78 8.92 7.21 4.10
N PRO A 79 10.19 7.66 4.06
CA PRO A 79 10.60 8.85 4.80
C PRO A 79 9.86 10.13 4.37
N LEU A 80 9.58 10.27 3.07
CA LEU A 80 8.86 11.43 2.55
C LEU A 80 7.36 11.35 2.88
N SER A 81 6.77 10.16 2.80
CA SER A 81 5.39 9.92 3.25
C SER A 81 5.22 10.30 4.73
N GLU A 82 6.14 9.86 5.60
CA GLU A 82 6.12 10.18 7.03
C GLU A 82 6.27 11.68 7.31
N ALA A 83 7.13 12.38 6.56
CA ALA A 83 7.26 13.84 6.68
C ALA A 83 5.96 14.55 6.33
N VAL A 84 5.32 14.20 5.20
CA VAL A 84 4.05 14.82 4.80
C VAL A 84 2.94 14.48 5.80
N VAL A 85 2.86 13.25 6.28
CA VAL A 85 1.87 12.87 7.31
C VAL A 85 2.10 13.66 8.60
N SER A 86 3.35 13.88 9.01
CA SER A 86 3.68 14.69 10.18
C SER A 86 3.27 16.15 10.02
N ASP A 87 3.42 16.73 8.82
CA ASP A 87 3.00 18.11 8.53
C ASP A 87 1.46 18.28 8.59
N HIS A 88 0.73 17.19 8.41
CA HIS A 88 -0.74 17.13 8.44
C HIS A 88 -1.26 16.27 9.59
N PHE A 89 -0.52 16.18 10.71
CA PHE A 89 -0.82 15.25 11.80
C PHE A 89 -2.26 15.34 12.31
N GLU A 90 -2.79 16.56 12.49
CA GLU A 90 -4.16 16.81 12.95
C GLU A 90 -5.25 16.25 12.03
N PHE A 91 -4.96 16.07 10.73
CA PHE A 91 -5.89 15.48 9.78
C PHE A 91 -5.88 13.94 9.80
N PHE A 92 -4.78 13.33 10.24
CA PHE A 92 -4.57 11.87 10.20
C PHE A 92 -4.82 11.16 11.54
N GLU A 93 -5.12 11.90 12.61
CA GLU A 93 -5.60 11.37 13.91
C GLU A 93 -7.11 11.12 13.94
#